data_AF-A0AA86T795-F1
#
_entry.id   AF-A0AA86T795-F1
#
_cell.length_a   1.000
_cell.length_b   1.000
_cell.length_c   1.000
_cell.angle_alpha   90.00
_cell.angle_beta   90.00
_cell.angle_gamma   90.00
#
_symmetry.space_group_name_H-M   'P 1'
#
loop_
_entity.id
_entity.type
_entity.pdbx_description
1 polymer ?
#
loop_
_entity_poly.entity_id
_entity_poly.type
_entity_poly.pdbx_seq_one_letter_code
_entity_poly.pdbx_strand_id
1 'polypeptide(L)'
;MNPFASNPPARPPSSTYRPVAQLVDSSMKVFVVSVPPNRDIMESILEIAHRDHVSIAILSASGTIRNVTLRNSTHSSIPTRGPFTLLSLSGSYIYNILHTLHPGATPPFPLSFAINLSTPHGQIFGGVISGSVIAGENVTLTVSTFNNRCL
;
A
#
# COMPACT_ATOMS: atom_id res chain seq x y z
N MET A 1 52.87 -60.55 -4.85
CA MET A 1 52.03 -59.90 -3.82
C MET A 1 52.74 -58.63 -3.34
N ASN A 2 52.17 -57.46 -3.64
CA ASN A 2 52.07 -56.35 -2.69
C ASN A 2 50.96 -55.40 -3.21
N PRO A 3 49.73 -55.46 -2.67
CA PRO A 3 48.57 -54.81 -3.27
C PRO A 3 48.06 -53.64 -2.43
N PHE A 4 48.80 -52.54 -2.26
CA PHE A 4 48.26 -51.34 -1.60
C PHE A 4 48.90 -50.05 -2.13
N ALA A 5 48.33 -49.49 -3.18
CA ALA A 5 48.47 -48.08 -3.51
C ALA A 5 47.06 -47.50 -3.63
N SER A 6 46.58 -46.87 -2.56
CA SER A 6 45.31 -46.17 -2.51
C SER A 6 45.44 -44.81 -3.20
N ASN A 7 44.68 -44.60 -4.28
CA ASN A 7 44.51 -43.27 -4.86
C ASN A 7 43.80 -42.35 -3.84
N PRO A 8 44.22 -41.07 -3.71
CA PRO A 8 43.53 -40.13 -2.83
C PRO A 8 42.10 -39.86 -3.36
N PRO A 9 41.12 -39.62 -2.48
CA PRO A 9 39.75 -39.35 -2.91
C PRO A 9 39.68 -38.07 -3.76
N ALA A 10 39.05 -38.17 -4.92
CA ALA A 10 38.80 -37.03 -5.79
C ALA A 10 37.92 -36.00 -5.04
N ARG A 11 38.31 -34.72 -5.12
CA ARG A 11 37.56 -33.61 -4.54
C ARG A 11 36.17 -33.52 -5.19
N PRO A 12 35.07 -33.33 -4.44
CA PRO A 12 33.76 -33.12 -5.05
C PRO A 12 33.77 -31.87 -5.93
N PRO A 13 33.02 -31.86 -7.04
CA PRO A 13 32.98 -30.72 -7.94
C PRO A 13 32.48 -29.48 -7.19
N SER A 14 33.21 -28.37 -7.37
CA SER A 14 32.82 -27.05 -6.89
C SER A 14 31.41 -26.73 -7.42
N SER A 15 30.41 -26.81 -6.54
CA SER A 15 29.07 -26.32 -6.81
C SER A 15 29.16 -24.81 -7.01
N THR A 16 29.25 -24.40 -8.27
CA THR A 16 29.15 -23.00 -8.63
C THR A 16 27.67 -22.64 -8.51
N TYR A 17 27.25 -22.18 -7.33
CA TYR A 17 26.02 -21.41 -7.21
C TYR A 17 26.21 -20.17 -8.07
N ARG A 18 25.75 -20.21 -9.32
CA ARG A 18 25.49 -19.00 -10.08
C ARG A 18 24.21 -18.43 -9.47
N PRO A 19 24.25 -17.25 -8.82
CA PRO A 19 23.01 -16.56 -8.53
C PRO A 19 22.38 -16.30 -9.89
N VAL A 20 21.24 -16.94 -10.17
CA VAL A 20 20.39 -16.46 -11.25
C VAL A 20 19.98 -15.08 -10.80
N ALA A 21 20.59 -14.04 -11.38
CA ALA A 21 20.05 -12.70 -11.25
C ALA A 21 18.67 -12.76 -11.91
N GLN A 22 17.65 -13.05 -11.10
CA GLN A 22 16.28 -12.84 -11.51
C GLN A 22 16.19 -11.34 -11.72
N LEU A 23 16.26 -10.93 -12.98
CA LEU A 23 15.86 -9.60 -13.39
C LEU A 23 14.35 -9.57 -13.13
N VAL A 24 13.98 -9.28 -11.88
CA VAL A 24 12.62 -8.91 -11.55
C VAL A 24 12.35 -7.67 -12.37
N ASP A 25 11.58 -7.82 -13.45
CA ASP A 25 10.90 -6.72 -14.12
C ASP A 25 9.89 -6.13 -13.13
N SER A 26 10.42 -5.52 -12.07
CA SER A 26 9.70 -4.71 -11.12
C SER A 26 9.42 -3.42 -11.85
N SER A 27 8.43 -3.45 -12.75
CA SER A 27 7.88 -2.24 -13.38
C SER A 27 7.05 -1.47 -12.34
N MET A 28 7.70 -1.10 -11.24
CA MET A 28 7.16 -0.18 -10.26
C MET A 28 7.00 1.17 -10.96
N LYS A 29 5.79 1.69 -10.98
CA LYS A 29 5.51 3.02 -11.55
C LYS A 29 5.19 3.97 -10.41
N VAL A 30 5.72 5.18 -10.47
CA VAL A 30 5.38 6.26 -9.54
C VAL A 30 4.70 7.36 -10.33
N PHE A 31 3.54 7.81 -9.86
CA PHE A 31 2.81 8.90 -10.50
C PHE A 31 1.97 9.67 -9.48
N VAL A 32 1.54 10.86 -9.89
CA VAL A 32 0.68 11.73 -9.09
C VAL A 32 -0.77 11.55 -9.54
N VAL A 33 -1.66 11.38 -8.58
CA VAL A 33 -3.11 11.30 -8.77
C VAL A 33 -3.74 12.52 -8.14
N SER A 34 -4.52 13.28 -8.91
CA SER A 34 -5.39 14.32 -8.36
C SER A 34 -6.75 13.71 -8.03
N VAL A 35 -7.23 13.92 -6.81
CA VAL A 35 -8.55 13.46 -6.37
C VAL A 35 -9.50 14.66 -6.41
N PRO A 36 -10.61 14.59 -7.19
CA PRO A 36 -11.58 15.67 -7.25
C PRO A 36 -12.25 15.94 -5.90
N PRO A 37 -12.73 17.18 -5.65
CA PRO A 37 -13.52 17.48 -4.46
C PRO A 37 -14.75 16.57 -4.33
N ASN A 38 -15.09 16.22 -3.09
CA ASN A 38 -16.20 15.34 -2.73
C ASN A 38 -16.08 13.89 -3.21
N ARG A 39 -14.92 13.46 -3.72
CA ARG A 39 -14.63 12.03 -3.96
C ARG A 39 -14.04 11.35 -2.73
N ASP A 40 -14.28 10.06 -2.60
CA ASP A 40 -13.60 9.24 -1.60
C ASP A 40 -12.20 8.85 -2.09
N ILE A 41 -11.18 9.20 -1.31
CA ILE A 41 -9.77 8.93 -1.61
C ILE A 41 -9.52 7.41 -1.61
N MET A 42 -10.10 6.67 -0.67
CA MET A 42 -9.90 5.22 -0.56
C MET A 42 -10.53 4.50 -1.76
N GLU A 43 -11.73 4.92 -2.17
CA GLU A 43 -12.40 4.40 -3.37
C GLU A 43 -11.57 4.68 -4.62
N SER A 44 -11.04 5.90 -4.77
CA SER A 44 -10.20 6.27 -5.92
C SER A 44 -8.93 5.41 -6.01
N ILE A 45 -8.31 5.08 -4.87
CA ILE A 45 -7.15 4.17 -4.81
C ILE A 45 -7.55 2.75 -5.24
N LEU A 46 -8.68 2.25 -4.73
CA LEU A 46 -9.20 0.93 -5.09
C LEU A 46 -9.53 0.85 -6.58
N GLU A 47 -10.17 1.86 -7.15
CA GLU A 47 -10.47 1.93 -8.59
C GLU A 47 -9.21 1.77 -9.44
N ILE A 48 -8.12 2.47 -9.10
CA ILE A 48 -6.83 2.35 -9.82
C ILE A 48 -6.28 0.93 -9.67
N ALA A 49 -6.25 0.40 -8.44
CA ALA A 49 -5.68 -0.91 -8.17
C ALA A 49 -6.43 -2.03 -8.90
N HIS A 50 -7.77 -1.96 -8.92
CA HIS A 50 -8.62 -2.93 -9.60
C HIS A 50 -8.58 -2.80 -11.11
N ARG A 51 -8.61 -1.57 -11.65
CA ARG A 51 -8.55 -1.33 -13.10
C ARG A 51 -7.25 -1.83 -13.70
N ASP A 52 -6.13 -1.58 -13.03
CA ASP A 52 -4.80 -1.86 -13.56
C ASP A 52 -4.22 -3.19 -13.04
N HIS A 53 -4.96 -3.91 -12.18
CA HIS A 53 -4.57 -5.17 -11.53
C HIS A 53 -3.24 -5.09 -10.77
N VAL A 54 -3.03 -3.98 -10.05
CA VAL A 54 -1.78 -3.63 -9.37
C VAL A 54 -1.99 -3.40 -7.88
N SER A 55 -0.96 -3.67 -7.08
CA SER A 55 -0.90 -3.20 -5.70
C SER A 55 -0.43 -1.75 -5.67
N ILE A 56 -0.85 -0.99 -4.66
CA ILE A 56 -0.58 0.44 -4.53
C ILE A 56 0.03 0.74 -3.16
N ALA A 57 1.03 1.62 -3.10
CA ALA A 57 1.46 2.26 -1.88
C ALA A 57 1.40 3.79 -2.02
N ILE A 58 0.99 4.47 -0.95
CA ILE A 58 1.00 5.94 -0.88
C ILE A 58 2.35 6.37 -0.35
N LEU A 59 3.05 7.17 -1.14
CA LEU A 59 4.35 7.73 -0.79
C LEU A 59 4.19 9.07 -0.09
N SER A 60 3.23 9.88 -0.55
CA SER A 60 2.86 11.15 0.06
C SER A 60 1.47 11.58 -0.37
N ALA A 61 0.88 12.50 0.37
CA ALA A 61 -0.37 13.15 0.00
C ALA A 61 -0.45 14.55 0.59
N SER A 62 -1.18 15.43 -0.08
CA SER A 62 -1.43 16.80 0.36
C SER A 62 -2.80 17.28 -0.12
N GLY A 63 -3.28 18.38 0.44
CA GLY A 63 -4.57 18.99 0.12
C GLY A 63 -5.45 19.15 1.35
N THR A 64 -6.76 19.22 1.16
CA THR A 64 -7.71 19.35 2.27
C THR A 64 -8.69 18.17 2.31
N ILE A 65 -9.15 17.81 3.50
CA ILE A 65 -10.10 16.72 3.76
C ILE A 65 -11.37 17.30 4.36
N ARG A 66 -12.53 16.88 3.86
CA ARG A 66 -13.85 17.35 4.32
C ARG A 66 -14.47 16.46 5.39
N ASN A 67 -14.22 15.16 5.28
CA ASN A 67 -14.76 14.13 6.17
C ASN A 67 -13.79 12.95 6.22
N VAL A 68 -13.59 12.39 7.41
CA VAL A 68 -12.75 11.21 7.62
C VAL A 68 -13.38 10.32 8.68
N THR A 69 -13.32 9.01 8.50
CA THR A 69 -13.73 8.05 9.53
C THR A 69 -12.50 7.34 10.08
N LEU A 70 -12.20 7.56 11.37
CA LEU A 70 -11.03 7.02 12.05
C LEU A 70 -11.41 5.93 13.04
N ARG A 71 -10.48 4.99 13.26
CA ARG A 71 -10.59 3.98 14.32
C ARG A 71 -10.14 4.56 15.66
N ASN A 72 -11.00 4.54 16.67
CA ASN A 72 -10.68 4.91 18.04
C ASN A 72 -9.92 3.79 18.80
N SER A 73 -9.41 4.13 19.98
CA SER A 73 -8.79 3.21 20.95
C SER A 73 -9.68 2.04 21.36
N THR A 74 -11.00 2.21 21.36
CA THR A 74 -11.98 1.13 21.63
C THR A 74 -12.39 0.36 20.36
N HIS A 75 -11.65 0.51 19.27
CA HIS A 75 -11.95 -0.05 17.94
C HIS A 75 -13.29 0.41 17.32
N SER A 76 -13.93 1.43 17.89
CA SER A 76 -15.09 2.08 17.27
C SER A 76 -14.68 3.00 16.12
N SER A 77 -15.55 3.14 15.13
CA SER A 77 -15.36 4.10 14.03
C SER A 77 -15.94 5.46 14.41
N ILE A 78 -15.15 6.51 14.30
CA ILE A 78 -15.54 7.89 14.61
C ILE A 78 -15.51 8.71 13.32
N PRO A 79 -16.67 9.13 12.78
CA PRO A 79 -16.72 10.08 11.69
C PRO A 79 -16.40 11.49 12.21
N THR A 80 -15.47 12.15 11.55
CA THR A 80 -14.95 13.48 11.90
C THR A 80 -15.06 14.40 10.69
N ARG A 81 -15.71 15.54 10.86
CA ARG A 81 -16.02 16.50 9.78
C ARG A 81 -15.41 17.87 10.04
N GLY A 82 -14.98 18.52 8.96
CA GLY A 82 -14.44 19.87 8.95
C GLY A 82 -13.65 20.09 7.66
N PRO A 83 -13.23 21.31 7.32
CA PRO A 83 -12.04 21.43 6.50
C PRO A 83 -10.83 21.09 7.37
N PHE A 84 -10.10 20.06 7.00
CA PHE A 84 -8.82 19.70 7.61
C PHE A 84 -7.71 19.80 6.58
N THR A 85 -6.53 20.24 6.98
CA THR A 85 -5.36 20.15 6.10
C THR A 85 -4.77 18.75 6.21
N LEU A 86 -4.55 18.10 5.07
CA LEU A 86 -3.88 16.82 5.00
C LEU A 86 -2.38 17.00 5.21
N LEU A 87 -1.87 16.46 6.32
CA LEU A 87 -0.44 16.51 6.63
C LEU A 87 0.29 15.29 6.08
N SER A 88 -0.32 14.12 6.21
CA SER A 88 0.22 12.88 5.67
C SER A 88 -0.88 11.84 5.48
N LEU A 89 -0.77 11.07 4.40
CA LEU A 89 -1.47 9.81 4.21
C LEU A 89 -0.39 8.76 3.90
N SER A 90 -0.43 7.63 4.59
CA SER A 90 0.52 6.55 4.38
C SER A 90 -0.20 5.23 4.49
N GLY A 91 0.17 4.28 3.63
CA GLY A 91 -0.45 2.97 3.61
C GLY A 91 -0.30 2.29 2.27
N SER A 92 -0.74 1.04 2.22
CA SER A 92 -0.74 0.26 1.00
C SER A 92 -1.99 -0.58 0.89
N TYR A 93 -2.34 -0.87 -0.37
CA TYR A 93 -3.33 -1.83 -0.75
C TYR A 93 -2.66 -2.89 -1.62
N ILE A 94 -2.81 -4.15 -1.22
CA ILE A 94 -2.28 -5.27 -2.00
C ILE A 94 -3.43 -5.90 -2.78
N TYR A 95 -3.42 -5.66 -4.09
CA TYR A 95 -4.34 -6.32 -5.01
C TYR A 95 -4.06 -7.83 -5.00
N ASN A 96 -5.10 -8.65 -5.02
CA ASN A 96 -5.11 -10.14 -5.04
C ASN A 96 -4.75 -10.93 -3.76
N ILE A 97 -4.21 -10.30 -2.70
CA ILE A 97 -4.04 -10.99 -1.39
C ILE A 97 -5.32 -10.93 -0.54
N LEU A 98 -6.21 -9.97 -0.83
CA LEU A 98 -7.54 -9.90 -0.25
C LEU A 98 -8.53 -10.56 -1.22
N HIS A 99 -9.02 -11.75 -0.87
CA HIS A 99 -10.03 -12.47 -1.65
C HIS A 99 -11.19 -11.54 -2.06
N THR A 100 -11.38 -11.38 -3.37
CA THR A 100 -12.59 -10.90 -4.06
C THR A 100 -13.61 -10.16 -3.19
N LEU A 101 -13.47 -8.83 -3.12
CA LEU A 101 -14.56 -7.96 -2.66
C LEU A 101 -15.67 -8.04 -3.70
N HIS A 102 -16.78 -8.70 -3.34
CA HIS A 102 -18.02 -8.61 -4.11
C HIS A 102 -18.44 -7.14 -4.21
N PRO A 103 -18.93 -6.67 -5.38
CA PRO A 103 -19.63 -5.40 -5.47
C PRO A 103 -20.82 -5.41 -4.49
N GLY A 104 -20.78 -4.57 -3.45
CA GLY A 104 -21.84 -4.46 -2.44
C GLY A 104 -21.53 -5.01 -1.05
N ALA A 105 -20.39 -5.67 -0.83
CA ALA A 105 -19.90 -5.96 0.50
C ALA A 105 -19.09 -4.77 1.02
N THR A 106 -19.47 -4.20 2.16
CA THR A 106 -18.65 -3.24 2.91
C THR A 106 -17.22 -3.78 2.96
N PRO A 107 -16.19 -3.05 2.49
CA PRO A 107 -14.86 -3.61 2.39
C PRO A 107 -14.44 -4.21 3.74
N PRO A 108 -13.93 -5.46 3.80
CA PRO A 108 -13.30 -6.00 5.00
C PRO A 108 -12.12 -5.08 5.30
N PHE A 109 -12.26 -4.32 6.37
CA PHE A 109 -11.20 -3.45 6.83
C PHE A 109 -10.08 -4.27 7.49
N PRO A 110 -8.82 -3.79 7.41
CA PRO A 110 -8.47 -2.48 6.90
C PRO A 110 -7.42 -2.56 5.79
N LEU A 111 -7.72 -1.91 4.67
CA LEU A 111 -6.75 -1.04 4.02
C LEU A 111 -5.81 -0.47 5.11
N SER A 112 -4.51 -0.80 5.07
CA SER A 112 -3.56 -0.38 6.12
C SER A 112 -3.13 1.07 5.90
N PHE A 113 -4.09 2.00 5.99
CA PHE A 113 -3.86 3.42 5.79
C PHE A 113 -4.03 4.17 7.10
N ALA A 114 -3.06 5.04 7.36
CA ALA A 114 -3.09 5.99 8.44
C ALA A 114 -3.04 7.41 7.86
N ILE A 115 -3.73 8.32 8.54
CA ILE A 115 -3.86 9.71 8.11
C ILE A 115 -3.59 10.62 9.30
N ASN A 116 -2.86 11.71 9.05
CA ASN A 116 -2.67 12.80 9.99
C ASN A 116 -3.18 14.10 9.37
N LEU A 117 -3.91 14.85 10.18
CA LEU A 117 -4.66 16.03 9.78
C LEU A 117 -4.39 17.17 10.76
N SER A 118 -4.48 18.41 10.28
CA SER A 118 -4.62 19.57 11.16
C SER A 118 -5.95 20.27 10.99
N THR A 119 -6.48 20.77 12.10
CA THR A 119 -7.60 21.70 12.10
C THR A 119 -7.14 23.10 11.67
N PRO A 120 -8.06 23.98 11.23
CA PRO A 120 -7.73 25.38 10.94
C PRO A 120 -7.12 26.14 12.13
N HIS A 121 -7.29 25.63 13.35
CA HIS A 121 -6.72 26.18 14.58
C HIS A 121 -5.32 25.62 14.92
N GLY A 122 -4.73 24.81 14.03
CA GLY A 122 -3.38 24.25 14.22
C GLY A 122 -3.31 23.02 15.13
N GLN A 123 -4.45 22.46 15.52
CA GLN A 123 -4.47 21.21 16.30
C GLN A 123 -4.27 20.02 15.36
N ILE A 124 -3.40 19.08 15.73
CA ILE A 124 -3.11 17.88 14.94
C ILE A 124 -3.83 16.68 15.54
N PHE A 125 -4.44 15.87 14.68
CA PHE A 125 -5.02 14.58 15.04
C PHE A 125 -4.86 13.58 13.90
N GLY A 126 -5.00 12.30 14.18
CA GLY A 126 -4.81 11.27 13.18
C GLY A 126 -5.12 9.88 13.70
N GLY A 127 -4.95 8.89 12.82
CA GLY A 127 -5.19 7.50 13.17
C GLY A 127 -5.36 6.60 11.95
N VAL A 128 -5.75 5.36 12.22
CA VAL A 128 -6.08 4.38 11.19
C VAL A 128 -7.43 4.72 10.59
N ILE A 129 -7.52 4.71 9.26
CA ILE A 129 -8.77 4.92 8.54
C ILE A 129 -9.65 3.67 8.69
N SER A 130 -10.90 3.86 9.11
CA SER A 130 -11.88 2.77 9.28
C SER A 130 -13.16 2.97 8.46
N GLY A 131 -13.15 3.94 7.55
CA GLY A 131 -14.27 4.24 6.67
C GLY A 131 -13.87 5.24 5.58
N SER A 132 -14.83 6.06 5.16
CA SER A 132 -14.65 7.02 4.08
C SER A 132 -13.63 8.12 4.39
N VAL A 133 -12.90 8.57 3.37
CA VAL A 133 -12.06 9.79 3.43
C VAL A 133 -12.42 10.69 2.26
N ILE A 134 -13.21 11.72 2.52
CA ILE A 134 -13.77 12.60 1.48
C ILE A 134 -12.82 13.77 1.22
N ALA A 135 -12.35 13.87 -0.02
CA ALA A 135 -11.50 14.96 -0.50
C ALA A 135 -12.22 16.31 -0.43
N GLY A 136 -11.51 17.32 0.05
CA GLY A 136 -11.85 18.72 -0.13
C GLY A 136 -11.18 19.27 -1.39
N GLU A 137 -10.49 20.39 -1.26
CA GLU A 137 -9.79 21.07 -2.34
C GLU A 137 -8.34 20.59 -2.52
N ASN A 138 -7.91 20.57 -3.79
CA ASN A 138 -6.54 20.37 -4.25
C ASN A 138 -5.84 19.13 -3.67
N VAL A 139 -6.58 18.02 -3.56
CA VAL A 139 -6.03 16.76 -3.05
C VAL A 139 -5.16 16.09 -4.11
N THR A 140 -3.91 15.83 -3.76
CA THR A 140 -2.96 15.09 -4.60
C THR A 140 -2.33 13.96 -3.81
N LEU A 141 -2.16 12.82 -4.48
CA LEU A 141 -1.51 11.63 -3.95
C LEU A 141 -0.30 11.33 -4.83
N THR A 142 0.87 11.11 -4.23
CA THR A 142 1.97 10.45 -4.92
C THR A 142 1.90 8.97 -4.59
N VAL A 143 1.69 8.15 -5.61
CA VAL A 143 1.47 6.72 -5.44
C VAL A 143 2.52 5.93 -6.20
N SER A 144 2.87 4.75 -5.67
CA SER A 144 3.58 3.74 -6.42
C SER A 144 2.71 2.53 -6.68
N THR A 145 2.80 1.97 -7.88
CA THR A 145 2.18 0.70 -8.23
C THR A 145 3.23 -0.39 -8.34
N PHE A 146 2.88 -1.62 -7.97
CA PHE A 146 3.73 -2.78 -8.13
C PHE A 146 2.89 -4.03 -8.37
N ASN A 147 3.41 -4.94 -9.19
CA ASN A 147 2.78 -6.22 -9.46
C ASN A 147 3.27 -7.26 -8.45
N ASN A 148 2.36 -7.84 -7.69
CA ASN A 148 2.68 -8.99 -6.87
C ASN A 148 2.66 -10.26 -7.75
N ARG A 149 3.74 -10.51 -8.49
CA ARG A 149 3.90 -11.72 -9.32
C ARG A 149 4.47 -12.92 -8.56
N CYS A 150 4.47 -12.89 -7.23
CA CYS A 150 5.04 -13.94 -6.39
C CYS A 150 3.97 -14.81 -5.69
N LEU A 151 2.90 -15.18 -6.40
CA LEU A 151 1.98 -16.24 -6.00
C LEU A 151 1.81 -17.25 -7.13
#